data_AF-A0A7T4EF38-F1
#
_entry.id   AF-A0A7T4EF38-F1
#
_cell.length_a   1.000
_cell.length_b   1.000
_cell.length_c   1.000
_cell.angle_alpha   90.00
_cell.angle_beta   90.00
_cell.angle_gamma   90.00
#
_symmetry.space_group_name_H-M   'P 1'
#
loop_
_entity.id
_entity.type
_entity.pdbx_description
1 polymer ?
#
loop_
_entity_poly.entity_id
_entity_poly.type
_entity_poly.pdbx_seq_one_letter_code
_entity_poly.pdbx_strand_id
1 'polypeptide(L)'
;MQPGTGGVQVRKRGLASVFEAASTNEALATYQALRDRLALEIDESDQPRDVAILSARLADVVEKIDLLTDVEKEGSALDELRQRRRKRAG
;
A
#
# COMPACT_ATOMS: atom_id res chain seq x y z
N MET A 1 2.18 -28.77 32.71
CA MET A 1 3.34 -28.08 32.10
C MET A 1 2.95 -27.69 30.68
N GLN A 2 2.67 -26.40 30.43
CA GLN A 2 2.49 -25.83 29.10
C GLN A 2 3.78 -25.10 28.71
N PRO A 3 4.32 -25.28 27.49
CA PRO A 3 5.24 -24.32 26.92
C PRO A 3 4.47 -23.20 26.20
N GLY A 4 4.86 -21.96 26.48
CA GLY A 4 4.16 -20.74 26.13
C GLY A 4 4.12 -20.46 24.63
N THR A 5 2.93 -20.10 24.17
CA THR A 5 2.70 -19.38 22.92
C THR A 5 3.22 -17.95 23.08
N GLY A 6 4.49 -17.75 22.72
CA GLY A 6 5.09 -16.44 22.50
C GLY A 6 4.47 -15.80 21.26
N GLY A 7 3.27 -15.26 21.40
CA GLY A 7 2.66 -14.39 20.40
C GLY A 7 3.55 -13.17 20.21
N VAL A 8 4.14 -13.06 19.02
CA VAL A 8 4.92 -11.89 18.61
C VAL A 8 3.95 -10.71 18.51
N GLN A 9 3.78 -9.99 19.62
CA GLN A 9 3.12 -8.68 19.63
C GLN A 9 4.06 -7.69 18.95
N VAL A 10 3.96 -7.56 17.63
CA VAL A 10 4.53 -6.41 16.92
C VAL A 10 3.66 -5.21 17.25
N ARG A 11 3.98 -4.55 18.37
CA ARG A 11 3.46 -3.20 18.65
C ARG A 11 4.27 -2.22 17.80
N LYS A 12 3.73 -1.78 16.65
CA LYS A 12 4.04 -0.45 16.12
C LYS A 12 2.74 0.28 15.78
N ARG A 13 2.62 1.44 16.42
CA ARG A 13 1.50 2.36 16.51
C ARG A 13 1.42 3.17 15.21
N GLY A 14 0.27 3.12 14.51
CA GLY A 14 -0.15 4.15 13.55
C GLY A 14 -0.01 3.88 12.04
N LEU A 15 0.62 2.78 11.60
CA LEU A 15 0.74 2.44 10.18
C LEU A 15 0.17 1.04 9.96
N ALA A 16 -0.73 0.88 9.00
CA ALA A 16 -1.29 -0.43 8.66
C ALA A 16 -0.14 -1.41 8.36
N SER A 17 -0.16 -2.58 9.01
CA SER A 17 0.88 -3.58 8.80
C SER A 17 0.81 -4.08 7.35
N VAL A 18 1.97 -4.29 6.72
CA VAL A 18 2.05 -4.92 5.38
C VAL A 18 1.29 -6.25 5.36
N PHE A 19 1.37 -7.01 6.45
CA PHE A 19 0.64 -8.29 6.58
C PHE A 19 -0.88 -8.09 6.57
N GLU A 20 -1.37 -7.08 7.29
CA GLU A 20 -2.79 -6.78 7.38
C GLU A 20 -3.33 -6.30 6.02
N ALA A 21 -2.61 -5.38 5.37
CA ALA A 21 -2.99 -4.88 4.05
C ALA A 21 -2.94 -5.97 2.97
N ALA A 22 -1.96 -6.87 3.01
CA ALA A 22 -1.90 -8.00 2.09
C ALA A 22 -3.05 -9.01 2.31
N SER A 23 -3.58 -9.09 3.54
CA SER A 23 -4.67 -10.01 3.88
C SER A 23 -6.03 -9.56 3.35
N THR A 24 -6.21 -8.28 3.04
CA THR A 24 -7.48 -7.74 2.50
C THR A 24 -7.59 -7.88 0.98
N ASN A 25 -6.55 -8.37 0.30
CA ASN A 25 -6.45 -8.45 -1.16
C ASN A 25 -6.64 -7.09 -1.87
N GLU A 26 -6.45 -5.99 -1.15
CA GLU A 26 -6.47 -4.63 -1.68
C GLU A 26 -5.05 -4.24 -2.10
N ALA A 27 -4.80 -4.25 -3.42
CA ALA A 27 -3.48 -3.98 -3.98
C ALA A 27 -2.96 -2.59 -3.56
N LEU A 28 -3.81 -1.55 -3.64
CA LEU A 28 -3.42 -0.18 -3.28
C LEU A 28 -3.00 -0.07 -1.81
N ALA A 29 -3.80 -0.61 -0.89
CA ALA A 29 -3.50 -0.61 0.54
C ALA A 29 -2.19 -1.36 0.83
N THR A 30 -1.95 -2.48 0.13
CA THR A 30 -0.71 -3.27 0.26
C THR A 30 0.51 -2.46 -0.17
N TYR A 31 0.45 -1.80 -1.33
CA TYR A 31 1.55 -0.96 -1.82
C TYR A 31 1.78 0.28 -0.93
N GLN A 32 0.73 0.89 -0.39
CA GLN A 32 0.86 1.99 0.57
C GLN A 32 1.57 1.54 1.85
N ALA A 33 1.18 0.40 2.43
CA ALA A 33 1.85 -0.16 3.60
C ALA A 33 3.33 -0.51 3.31
N LEU A 34 3.62 -1.04 2.11
CA LEU A 34 4.99 -1.32 1.68
C LEU A 34 5.83 -0.04 1.53
N ARG A 35 5.26 1.03 0.95
CA ARG A 35 5.92 2.33 0.83
C ARG A 35 6.33 2.85 2.21
N ASP A 36 5.41 2.82 3.17
CA ASP A 36 5.66 3.35 4.52
C ASP A 36 6.71 2.51 5.25
N ARG A 37 6.69 1.18 5.06
CA ARG A 37 7.70 0.29 5.61
C ARG A 37 9.09 0.52 5.00
N LEU A 38 9.18 0.67 3.68
CA LEU A 38 10.44 0.93 2.97
C LEU A 38 11.06 2.27 3.38
N ALA A 39 10.24 3.32 3.52
CA ALA A 39 10.71 4.62 4.00
C ALA A 39 11.36 4.51 5.40
N LEU A 40 10.72 3.79 6.32
CA LEU A 40 11.29 3.53 7.65
C LEU A 40 12.60 2.73 7.58
N GLU A 41 12.67 1.71 6.74
CA GLU A 41 13.89 0.90 6.60
C GLU A 41 15.05 1.69 5.95
N ILE A 42 14.75 2.64 5.06
CA ILE A 42 15.76 3.55 4.50
C ILE A 42 16.34 4.45 5.59
N ASP A 43 15.47 5.07 6.41
CA ASP A 43 15.90 5.96 7.50
C ASP A 43 16.70 5.21 8.58
N GLU A 44 16.38 3.93 8.82
CA GLU A 44 17.06 3.07 9.80
C GLU A 44 18.35 2.41 9.25
N SER A 45 18.65 2.51 7.95
CA SER A 45 19.75 1.77 7.30
C SER A 45 21.06 2.55 7.25
N ASP A 46 22.09 2.07 7.96
CA ASP A 46 23.45 2.63 7.95
C ASP A 46 24.30 2.19 6.75
N GLN A 47 23.85 1.19 5.98
CA GLN A 47 24.59 0.67 4.82
C GLN A 47 24.16 1.36 3.53
N PRO A 48 25.06 2.07 2.82
CA PRO A 48 24.70 2.84 1.62
C PRO A 48 24.23 1.95 0.46
N ARG A 49 24.69 0.69 0.41
CA ARG A 49 24.20 -0.30 -0.57
C ARG A 49 22.73 -0.66 -0.31
N ASP A 50 22.37 -0.86 0.95
CA ASP A 50 21.01 -1.22 1.34
C ASP A 50 20.06 -0.04 1.10
N VAL A 51 20.49 1.19 1.43
CA VAL A 51 19.76 2.42 1.09
C VAL A 51 19.48 2.51 -0.40
N ALA A 52 20.45 2.24 -1.28
CA ALA A 52 20.25 2.27 -2.72
C ALA A 52 19.22 1.22 -3.20
N ILE A 53 19.31 -0.01 -2.67
CA ILE A 53 18.37 -1.10 -3.01
C ILE A 53 16.95 -0.77 -2.54
N LEU A 54 16.81 -0.29 -1.30
CA LEU A 54 15.52 0.07 -0.72
C LEU A 54 14.91 1.28 -1.44
N SER A 55 15.72 2.27 -1.81
CA SER A 55 15.28 3.44 -2.59
C SER A 55 14.78 3.05 -3.97
N ALA A 56 15.45 2.13 -4.66
CA ALA A 56 14.98 1.61 -5.95
C ALA A 56 13.62 0.90 -5.80
N ARG A 57 13.46 0.05 -4.78
CA ARG A 57 12.19 -0.61 -4.48
C ARG A 57 11.08 0.38 -4.13
N LEU A 58 11.42 1.44 -3.41
CA LEU A 58 10.47 2.49 -3.05
C LEU A 58 9.96 3.22 -4.30
N ALA A 59 10.84 3.52 -5.26
CA ALA A 59 10.47 4.13 -6.53
C ALA A 59 9.48 3.24 -7.31
N ASP A 60 9.76 1.93 -7.40
CA ASP A 60 8.86 0.97 -8.05
C ASP A 60 7.47 0.94 -7.38
N VAL A 61 7.42 0.94 -6.03
CA VAL A 61 6.17 0.92 -5.27
C VAL A 61 5.36 2.20 -5.50
N VAL A 62 6.02 3.37 -5.51
CA VAL A 62 5.36 4.65 -5.78
C VAL A 62 4.75 4.66 -7.18
N GLU A 63 5.47 4.17 -8.20
CA GLU A 63 4.94 4.06 -9.56
C GLU A 63 3.68 3.16 -9.60
N LYS A 64 3.68 2.04 -8.87
CA LYS A 64 2.50 1.16 -8.78
C LYS A 64 1.31 1.83 -8.09
N ILE A 65 1.56 2.63 -7.06
CA ILE A 65 0.50 3.39 -6.38
C ILE A 65 -0.12 4.42 -7.33
N ASP A 66 0.70 5.16 -8.08
CA ASP A 66 0.22 6.15 -9.05
C ASP A 66 -0.64 5.48 -10.14
N LEU A 67 -0.16 4.36 -10.71
CA LEU A 67 -0.90 3.59 -11.70
C LEU A 67 -2.26 3.09 -11.17
N LEU A 68 -2.30 2.56 -9.95
CA LEU A 68 -3.55 2.08 -9.33
C LEU A 68 -4.52 3.23 -9.06
N THR A 69 -4.00 4.37 -8.59
CA THR A 69 -4.80 5.55 -8.29
C THR A 69 -5.42 6.15 -9.55
N ASP A 70 -4.68 6.17 -10.67
CA ASP A 70 -5.20 6.71 -11.93
C ASP A 70 -6.24 5.79 -12.59
N VAL A 71 -6.08 4.47 -12.47
CA VAL A 71 -7.11 3.49 -12.89
C VAL A 71 -8.42 3.70 -12.12
N GLU A 72 -8.36 3.94 -10.80
CA GLU A 72 -9.56 4.21 -9.99
C GLU A 72 -10.27 5.52 -10.42
N LYS A 73 -9.50 6.58 -10.70
CA LYS A 73 -10.06 7.86 -11.19
C LYS A 73 -10.76 7.71 -12.54
N GLU A 74 -10.15 6.98 -13.48
CA GLU A 74 -10.73 6.78 -14.82
C GLU A 74 -12.03 5.97 -14.75
N GLY A 75 -12.06 4.90 -13.94
CA GLY A 75 -13.27 4.11 -13.70
C GLY A 75 -14.41 4.94 -13.09
N SER A 76 -14.09 5.76 -12.08
CA SER A 76 -15.07 6.66 -11.43
C SER A 76 -15.65 7.70 -12.39
N ALA A 77 -14.81 8.32 -13.24
CA ALA A 77 -15.25 9.33 -14.20
C ALA A 77 -16.20 8.75 -15.26
N LEU A 78 -15.90 7.54 -15.75
CA LEU A 78 -16.75 6.82 -16.71
C LEU A 78 -18.11 6.45 -16.10
N ASP A 79 -18.14 6.03 -14.84
CA ASP A 79 -19.39 5.67 -14.16
C ASP A 79 -20.26 6.89 -13.83
N GLU A 80 -19.66 8.03 -13.47
CA GLU A 80 -20.39 9.29 -13.37
C GLU A 80 -21.04 9.69 -14.69
N LEU A 81 -20.31 9.58 -15.80
CA LEU A 81 -20.83 9.91 -17.13
C LEU A 81 -21.99 8.99 -17.51
N ARG A 82 -21.90 7.68 -17.22
CA ARG A 82 -22.98 6.71 -17.43
C ARG A 82 -24.21 7.03 -16.59
N GLN A 83 -24.04 7.40 -15.32
CA GLN A 83 -25.14 7.84 -14.46
C GLN A 83 -25.83 9.11 -15.00
N ARG A 84 -25.05 10.10 -15.46
CA ARG A 84 -25.60 11.33 -16.05
C ARG A 84 -26.40 11.05 -17.32
N ARG A 85 -25.95 10.11 -18.17
CA ARG A 85 -26.71 9.70 -19.37
C ARG A 85 -28.02 9.00 -19.03
N ARG A 86 -28.03 8.10 -18.04
CA ARG A 86 -29.26 7.42 -17.58
C ARG A 86 -30.28 8.41 -17.01
N LYS A 87 -29.86 9.41 -16.24
CA LYS A 87 -30.74 10.45 -15.68
C LYS A 87 -31.35 11.41 -16.71
N ARG A 88 -30.81 11.47 -17.93
CA ARG A 88 -31.33 12.32 -19.02
C ARG A 88 -32.19 11.56 -20.03
N ALA A 89 -32.18 10.24 -19.99
CA ALA A 89 -32.88 9.37 -20.93
C ALA A 89 -34.17 8.76 -20.36
N GLY A 90 -34.58 9.17 -19.14
CA GLY A 90 -35.88 8.89 -18.55
C GLY A 90 -36.56 10.20 -18.19
#